data_AF-A0AA40U5M0-F1
#
_entry.id   AF-A0AA40U5M0-F1
#
_cell.length_a   1.000
_cell.length_b   1.000
_cell.length_c   1.000
_cell.angle_alpha   90.00
_cell.angle_beta   90.00
_cell.angle_gamma   90.00
#
_symmetry.space_group_name_H-M   'P 1'
#
loop_
_entity.id
_entity.type
_entity.pdbx_description
1 polymer ?
#
loop_
_entity_poly.entity_id
_entity_poly.type
_entity_poly.pdbx_seq_one_letter_code
_entity_poly.pdbx_strand_id
1 'polypeptide(L)'
;MIPINMMPNSIFLRNNDISRKSFFLVRIAVVVAIVLAAIIVTACLMSPISYIIGGVLGIVAIGVLAATIISEIKRTPKNLPKGFLDLLKNTYPAVVYNLVVQEHLTLSELREVLDILKNVKKSGDLASRLSNLSERNREKISRFGVKNLEQGVLGMELPPLEPFLRKHCPFYMLKTLINMGDKSILKSRGCDEKYQGCYWLGAAALGGGNQMLGLFDLRIPIIMNSLDKKDFDFLKQHVDSSSWKSLEVQRIIDGLVDKCKGKQPATTNNASKGVQCFPLDKDNISKVLHRLCWVGYSWEQLQLILEMNAFDYWSWFCFFDGLGRMGKNLCFIVGLLYMEGILDETSKAYSPNVLLMTLNEIQEAYAYGQSSLGSKKFGRQSSQVTENMIDYIAAFLSPHLRQVLKTKNIAEAIDEMIKVTSNIE
;
A
#
# COMPACT_ATOMS: atom_id res chain seq x y z
N MET A 1 -11.26 -10.13 37.44
CA MET A 1 -10.79 -9.02 36.60
C MET A 1 -9.36 -8.70 37.03
N ILE A 2 -8.37 -9.24 36.30
CA ILE A 2 -6.95 -8.99 36.54
C ILE A 2 -6.51 -7.98 35.47
N PRO A 3 -5.89 -6.84 35.81
CA PRO A 3 -5.39 -5.93 34.80
C PRO A 3 -4.14 -6.54 34.17
N ILE A 4 -4.22 -6.87 32.88
CA ILE A 4 -3.05 -7.20 32.08
C ILE A 4 -2.34 -5.88 31.81
N ASN A 5 -1.23 -5.67 32.53
CA ASN A 5 -0.25 -4.63 32.24
C ASN A 5 0.17 -4.74 30.77
N MET A 6 -0.27 -3.78 29.94
CA MET A 6 0.37 -3.50 28.67
C MET A 6 1.79 -3.01 28.99
N MET A 7 2.80 -3.84 28.70
CA MET A 7 4.18 -3.35 28.62
C MET A 7 4.21 -2.17 27.62
N PRO A 8 4.83 -1.04 27.98
CA PRO A 8 4.86 0.11 27.08
C PRO A 8 5.79 -0.20 25.90
N ASN A 9 5.27 -0.03 24.68
CA ASN A 9 5.97 -0.11 23.39
C ASN A 9 7.26 0.75 23.30
N SER A 10 7.51 1.62 24.28
CA SER A 10 8.74 2.39 24.43
C SER A 10 9.97 1.52 24.72
N ILE A 11 9.82 0.36 25.36
CA ILE A 11 10.95 -0.56 25.65
C ILE A 11 11.39 -1.28 24.38
N PHE A 12 10.46 -1.66 23.50
CA PHE A 12 10.78 -2.30 22.21
C PHE A 12 11.41 -1.34 21.21
N LEU A 13 10.94 -0.09 21.14
CA LEU A 13 11.57 0.95 20.31
C LEU A 13 12.99 1.29 20.81
N ARG A 14 13.16 1.41 22.13
CA ARG A 14 14.47 1.70 22.77
C ARG A 14 15.45 0.52 22.62
N ASN A 15 15.01 -0.71 22.78
CA ASN A 15 15.85 -1.90 22.57
C ASN A 15 16.26 -2.08 21.11
N ASN A 16 15.40 -1.69 20.15
CA ASN A 16 15.73 -1.73 18.73
C ASN A 16 16.71 -0.62 18.31
N ASP A 17 16.64 0.57 18.90
CA ASP A 17 17.64 1.63 18.68
C ASP A 17 19.00 1.28 19.32
N ILE A 18 19.01 0.67 20.50
CA ILE A 18 20.23 0.18 21.15
C ILE A 18 20.85 -0.97 20.34
N SER A 19 20.03 -1.94 19.90
CA SER A 19 20.45 -3.03 19.03
C SER A 19 21.01 -2.51 17.70
N ARG A 20 20.38 -1.50 17.09
CA ARG A 20 20.82 -0.85 15.85
C ARG A 20 22.14 -0.10 15.99
N LYS A 21 22.31 0.69 17.06
CA LYS A 21 23.60 1.31 17.39
C LYS A 21 24.66 0.23 17.61
N SER A 22 24.32 -0.84 18.33
CA SER A 22 25.26 -1.96 18.56
C SER A 22 25.68 -2.64 17.25
N PHE A 23 24.76 -2.88 16.31
CA PHE A 23 25.08 -3.57 15.06
C PHE A 23 25.89 -2.70 14.10
N PHE A 24 25.62 -1.40 14.07
CA PHE A 24 26.42 -0.42 13.33
C PHE A 24 27.83 -0.30 13.93
N LEU A 25 27.93 -0.22 15.26
CA LEU A 25 29.20 -0.22 15.98
C LEU A 25 29.99 -1.52 15.77
N VAL A 26 29.33 -2.68 15.74
CA VAL A 26 29.95 -3.97 15.43
C VAL A 26 30.51 -3.99 14.01
N ARG A 27 29.77 -3.48 13.02
CA ARG A 27 30.28 -3.40 11.63
C ARG A 27 31.47 -2.45 11.50
N ILE A 28 31.44 -1.30 12.19
CA ILE A 28 32.59 -0.40 12.27
C ILE A 28 33.77 -1.10 12.97
N ALA A 29 33.53 -1.79 14.08
CA ALA A 29 34.56 -2.53 14.80
C ALA A 29 35.20 -3.62 13.95
N VAL A 30 34.41 -4.34 13.13
CA VAL A 30 34.91 -5.32 12.16
C VAL A 30 35.80 -4.67 11.10
N VAL A 31 35.39 -3.51 10.55
CA VAL A 31 36.21 -2.74 9.60
C VAL A 31 37.53 -2.32 10.26
N VAL A 32 37.49 -1.78 11.47
CA VAL A 32 38.68 -1.37 12.23
C VAL A 32 39.59 -2.57 12.49
N ALA A 33 39.04 -3.72 12.87
CA ALA A 33 39.79 -4.95 13.09
C ALA A 33 40.49 -5.46 11.81
N ILE A 34 39.81 -5.40 10.65
CA ILE A 34 40.40 -5.79 9.36
C ILE A 34 41.52 -4.84 8.95
N VAL A 35 41.34 -3.53 9.17
CA VAL A 35 42.39 -2.52 8.90
C VAL A 35 43.60 -2.72 9.81
N LEU A 36 43.39 -2.98 11.11
CA LEU A 36 44.48 -3.27 12.04
C LEU A 36 45.22 -4.57 11.67
N ALA A 37 44.49 -5.62 11.29
CA ALA A 37 45.08 -6.86 10.80
C ALA A 37 45.93 -6.63 9.53
N ALA A 38 45.45 -5.80 8.60
CA ALA A 38 46.21 -5.43 7.40
C ALA A 38 47.52 -4.70 7.75
N ILE A 39 47.48 -3.76 8.71
CA ILE A 39 48.68 -3.02 9.16
C ILE A 39 49.70 -3.98 9.81
N ILE A 40 49.25 -4.89 10.68
CA ILE A 40 50.11 -5.88 11.37
C ILE A 40 50.75 -6.84 10.35
N VAL A 41 49.97 -7.36 9.41
CA VAL A 41 50.45 -8.22 8.32
C VAL A 41 51.49 -7.50 7.46
N THR A 42 51.29 -6.21 7.21
CA THR A 42 52.24 -5.38 6.43
C THR A 42 53.55 -5.15 7.19
N ALA A 43 53.49 -5.01 8.52
CA ALA A 43 54.67 -4.80 9.38
C ALA A 43 55.47 -6.07 9.67
N CYS A 44 54.84 -7.25 9.68
CA CYS A 44 55.45 -8.51 10.13
C CYS A 44 55.93 -9.45 9.01
N LEU A 45 55.56 -9.22 7.75
CA LEU A 45 55.90 -10.11 6.63
C LEU A 45 56.93 -9.50 5.68
N MET A 46 57.74 -10.35 5.04
CA MET A 46 58.69 -9.93 4.01
C MET A 46 57.98 -9.30 2.79
N SER A 47 58.65 -8.27 2.26
CA SER A 47 58.19 -7.29 1.27
C SER A 47 57.20 -7.81 0.21
N PRO A 48 57.40 -8.91 -0.53
CA PRO A 48 56.46 -9.25 -1.59
C PRO A 48 55.13 -9.85 -1.10
N ILE A 49 55.13 -10.59 0.02
CA ILE A 49 53.93 -11.27 0.54
C ILE A 49 53.06 -10.29 1.33
N SER A 50 53.69 -9.33 2.01
CA SER A 50 53.02 -8.36 2.87
C SER A 50 52.10 -7.43 2.06
N TYR A 51 52.54 -6.98 0.88
CA TYR A 51 51.73 -6.12 -0.01
C TYR A 51 50.50 -6.86 -0.57
N ILE A 52 50.62 -8.15 -0.89
CA ILE A 52 49.51 -8.94 -1.44
C ILE A 52 48.42 -9.12 -0.38
N ILE A 53 48.79 -9.58 0.82
CA ILE A 53 47.82 -9.87 1.88
C ILE A 53 47.23 -8.57 2.44
N GLY A 54 48.07 -7.55 2.70
CA GLY A 54 47.62 -6.24 3.15
C GLY A 54 46.71 -5.55 2.13
N GLY A 55 47.03 -5.66 0.83
CA GLY A 55 46.20 -5.14 -0.26
C GLY A 55 44.83 -5.81 -0.33
N VAL A 56 44.76 -7.14 -0.24
CA VAL A 56 43.48 -7.89 -0.24
C VAL A 56 42.62 -7.51 0.97
N LEU A 57 43.20 -7.44 2.17
CA LEU A 57 42.48 -7.04 3.38
C LEU A 57 41.99 -5.58 3.30
N GLY A 58 42.78 -4.68 2.73
CA GLY A 58 42.38 -3.29 2.47
C GLY A 58 41.20 -3.18 1.51
N ILE A 59 41.20 -3.93 0.41
CA ILE A 59 40.09 -3.97 -0.55
C ILE A 59 38.82 -4.53 0.10
N VAL A 60 38.93 -5.60 0.91
CA VAL A 60 37.79 -6.15 1.65
C VAL A 60 37.24 -5.13 2.66
N ALA A 61 38.11 -4.43 3.40
CA ALA A 61 37.70 -3.39 4.34
C ALA A 61 36.94 -2.27 3.64
N ILE A 62 37.46 -1.76 2.52
CA ILE A 62 36.81 -0.72 1.70
C ILE A 62 35.46 -1.23 1.17
N GLY A 63 35.40 -2.49 0.70
CA GLY A 63 34.16 -3.10 0.23
C GLY A 63 33.09 -3.17 1.32
N VAL A 64 33.45 -3.57 2.54
CA VAL A 64 32.53 -3.60 3.69
C VAL A 64 32.11 -2.19 4.10
N LEU A 65 33.04 -1.23 4.14
CA LEU A 65 32.76 0.18 4.46
C LEU A 65 31.79 0.80 3.43
N ALA A 66 32.08 0.62 2.14
CA ALA A 66 31.24 1.07 1.05
C ALA A 66 29.87 0.42 1.11
N ALA A 67 29.77 -0.90 1.33
CA ALA A 67 28.48 -1.59 1.48
C ALA A 67 27.68 -1.06 2.68
N THR A 68 28.35 -0.75 3.79
CA THR A 68 27.71 -0.24 5.01
C THR A 68 27.20 1.18 4.81
N ILE A 69 28.05 2.07 4.28
CA ILE A 69 27.70 3.46 3.97
C ILE A 69 26.63 3.52 2.87
N ILE A 70 26.78 2.76 1.77
CA ILE A 70 25.78 2.70 0.70
C ILE A 70 24.45 2.15 1.23
N SER A 71 24.46 1.17 2.15
CA SER A 71 23.22 0.66 2.75
C SER A 71 22.51 1.72 3.60
N GLU A 72 23.26 2.59 4.28
CA GLU A 72 22.69 3.65 5.12
C GLU A 72 22.32 4.90 4.30
N ILE A 73 23.09 5.23 3.26
CA ILE A 73 22.75 6.27 2.28
C ILE A 73 21.50 5.87 1.48
N LYS A 74 21.36 4.60 1.06
CA LYS A 74 20.12 4.09 0.45
C LYS A 74 18.93 4.07 1.42
N ARG A 75 19.15 4.30 2.72
CA ARG A 75 18.12 4.47 3.75
C ARG A 75 17.85 5.93 4.10
N THR A 76 18.40 6.89 3.35
CA THR A 76 17.98 8.31 3.41
C THR A 76 16.45 8.42 3.34
N PRO A 77 15.86 9.45 4.00
CA PRO A 77 14.41 9.61 4.05
C PRO A 77 13.87 9.49 2.63
N LYS A 78 12.96 8.52 2.44
CA LYS A 78 12.34 8.28 1.15
C LYS A 78 11.49 9.52 0.88
N ASN A 79 12.03 10.44 0.11
CA ASN A 79 11.33 11.65 -0.32
C ASN A 79 9.99 11.23 -0.92
N LEU A 80 8.97 12.06 -0.68
CA LEU A 80 7.68 11.85 -1.32
C LEU A 80 7.84 11.91 -2.85
N PRO A 81 7.13 11.07 -3.60
CA PRO A 81 7.28 11.01 -5.04
C PRO A 81 6.87 12.31 -5.71
N LYS A 82 7.49 12.60 -6.86
CA LYS A 82 7.23 13.83 -7.63
C LYS A 82 5.75 13.99 -7.98
N GLY A 83 5.08 12.94 -8.45
CA GLY A 83 3.64 13.00 -8.75
C GLY A 83 2.80 13.44 -7.56
N PHE A 84 3.12 12.95 -6.36
CA PHE A 84 2.46 13.39 -5.11
C PHE A 84 2.81 14.83 -4.72
N LEU A 85 4.08 15.24 -4.87
CA LEU A 85 4.52 16.61 -4.61
C LEU A 85 3.82 17.61 -5.52
N ASP A 86 3.62 17.27 -6.79
CA ASP A 86 2.90 18.12 -7.75
C ASP A 86 1.42 18.29 -7.35
N LEU A 87 0.78 17.24 -6.83
CA LEU A 87 -0.57 17.32 -6.27
C LEU A 87 -0.62 18.19 -5.00
N LEU A 88 0.36 18.05 -4.11
CA LEU A 88 0.47 18.89 -2.91
C LEU A 88 0.62 20.37 -3.28
N LYS A 89 1.48 20.68 -4.24
CA LYS A 89 1.70 22.04 -4.75
C LYS A 89 0.41 22.70 -5.24
N ASN A 90 -0.47 21.92 -5.87
CA ASN A 90 -1.70 22.41 -6.47
C ASN A 90 -2.86 22.53 -5.47
N THR A 91 -2.74 21.91 -4.29
CA THR A 91 -3.87 21.76 -3.35
C THR A 91 -3.62 22.46 -2.01
N TYR A 92 -2.38 22.46 -1.54
CA TYR A 92 -1.99 23.07 -0.26
C TYR A 92 -1.30 24.42 -0.50
N PRO A 93 -1.29 25.31 0.52
CA PRO A 93 -0.55 26.56 0.45
C PRO A 93 0.93 26.34 0.11
N ALA A 94 1.51 27.25 -0.66
CA ALA A 94 2.90 27.15 -1.11
C ALA A 94 3.90 26.95 0.05
N VAL A 95 3.62 27.51 1.23
CA VAL A 95 4.47 27.35 2.42
C VAL A 95 4.53 25.90 2.91
N VAL A 96 3.43 25.16 2.82
CA VAL A 96 3.37 23.74 3.21
C VAL A 96 4.14 22.90 2.19
N TYR A 97 3.95 23.16 0.90
CA TYR A 97 4.72 22.50 -0.16
C TYR A 97 6.23 22.77 0.01
N ASN A 98 6.62 24.02 0.25
CA ASN A 98 8.02 24.39 0.43
C ASN A 98 8.64 23.71 1.65
N LEU A 99 7.93 23.62 2.77
CA LEU A 99 8.38 22.89 3.95
C LEU A 99 8.64 21.41 3.60
N VAL A 100 7.69 20.78 2.90
CA VAL A 100 7.78 19.37 2.52
C VAL A 100 9.01 19.09 1.65
N VAL A 101 9.28 19.97 0.67
CA VAL A 101 10.40 19.82 -0.26
C VAL A 101 11.74 20.16 0.38
N GLN A 102 11.82 21.27 1.13
CA GLN A 102 13.09 21.75 1.72
C GLN A 102 13.55 20.89 2.89
N GLU A 103 12.63 20.46 3.76
CA GLU A 103 12.94 19.64 4.94
C GLU A 103 12.74 18.13 4.71
N HIS A 104 12.49 17.74 3.45
CA HIS A 104 12.32 16.34 3.03
C HIS A 104 11.38 15.57 3.97
N LEU A 105 10.15 16.07 4.13
CA LEU A 105 9.17 15.45 5.02
C LEU A 105 8.75 14.08 4.49
N THR A 106 8.69 13.11 5.39
CA THR A 106 8.02 11.83 5.13
C THR A 106 6.50 11.99 5.24
N LEU A 107 5.74 10.97 4.81
CA LEU A 107 4.27 11.01 4.90
C LEU A 107 3.77 11.13 6.35
N SER A 108 4.36 10.37 7.28
CA SER A 108 4.05 10.47 8.71
C SER A 108 4.36 11.85 9.28
N GLU A 109 5.48 12.43 8.87
CA GLU A 109 5.87 13.77 9.32
C GLU A 109 4.91 14.84 8.79
N LEU A 110 4.54 14.76 7.51
CA LEU A 110 3.52 15.63 6.92
C LEU A 110 2.17 15.50 7.64
N ARG A 111 1.78 14.28 8.03
CA ARG A 111 0.54 14.02 8.79
C ARG A 111 0.54 14.73 10.13
N GLU A 112 1.62 14.62 10.91
CA GLU A 112 1.78 15.35 12.18
C GLU A 112 1.73 16.87 11.98
N VAL A 113 2.44 17.38 10.96
CA VAL A 113 2.47 18.81 10.66
C VAL A 113 1.09 19.34 10.30
N LEU A 114 0.35 18.68 9.41
CA LEU A 114 -0.98 19.15 9.00
C LEU A 114 -1.99 19.10 10.16
N ASP A 115 -1.87 18.14 11.07
CA ASP A 115 -2.75 18.05 12.23
C ASP A 115 -2.58 19.24 13.18
N ILE A 116 -1.35 19.67 13.44
CA ILE A 116 -1.11 20.85 14.27
C ILE A 116 -1.56 22.14 13.55
N LEU A 117 -1.32 22.25 12.24
CA LEU A 117 -1.65 23.46 11.47
C LEU A 117 -3.17 23.68 11.35
N LYS A 118 -3.96 22.60 11.38
CA LYS A 118 -5.43 22.67 11.41
C LYS A 118 -5.95 23.55 12.55
N ASN A 119 -5.26 23.53 13.70
CA ASN A 119 -5.64 24.29 14.90
C ASN A 119 -4.99 25.69 14.95
N VAL A 120 -3.82 25.86 14.33
CA VAL A 120 -3.13 27.16 14.21
C VAL A 120 -3.95 28.16 13.41
N LYS A 121 -4.73 27.70 12.41
CA LYS A 121 -5.68 28.52 11.63
C LYS A 121 -6.51 29.49 12.49
N LYS A 122 -6.91 29.08 13.71
CA LYS A 122 -7.83 29.82 14.58
C LYS A 122 -7.16 30.76 15.57
N SER A 123 -5.90 30.51 15.92
CA SER A 123 -5.23 31.16 17.07
C SER A 123 -3.93 31.86 16.73
N GLY A 124 -3.29 31.54 15.60
CA GLY A 124 -2.00 32.13 15.23
C GLY A 124 -0.88 31.86 16.25
N ASP A 125 -0.94 30.71 16.94
CA ASP A 125 0.08 30.30 17.90
C ASP A 125 0.58 28.89 17.57
N LEU A 126 1.44 28.82 16.54
CA LEU A 126 2.15 27.60 16.17
C LEU A 126 3.27 27.28 17.16
N ALA A 127 3.92 28.32 17.71
CA ALA A 127 5.10 28.18 18.56
C ALA A 127 4.81 27.36 19.84
N SER A 128 3.70 27.63 20.53
CA SER A 128 3.33 26.85 21.73
C SER A 128 3.01 25.38 21.42
N ARG A 129 2.56 25.10 20.20
CA ARG A 129 2.11 23.77 19.75
C ARG A 129 3.22 22.91 19.19
N LEU A 130 4.41 23.46 18.93
CA LEU A 130 5.58 22.67 18.52
C LEU A 130 5.98 21.62 19.55
N SER A 131 5.61 21.80 20.81
CA SER A 131 5.79 20.83 21.89
C SER A 131 5.05 19.51 21.66
N ASN A 132 3.97 19.53 20.87
CA ASN A 132 3.17 18.34 20.56
C ASN A 132 3.72 17.51 19.40
N LEU A 133 4.74 18.01 18.70
CA LEU A 133 5.38 17.30 17.60
C LEU A 133 6.49 16.39 18.11
N SER A 134 6.80 15.36 17.31
CA SER A 134 8.06 14.64 17.46
C SER A 134 9.25 15.60 17.40
N GLU A 135 10.30 15.30 18.18
CA GLU A 135 11.51 16.13 18.25
C GLU A 135 12.09 16.41 16.86
N ARG A 136 12.09 15.40 16.00
CA ARG A 136 12.52 15.51 14.61
C ARG A 136 11.72 16.53 13.80
N ASN A 137 10.39 16.51 13.92
CA ASN A 137 9.54 17.48 13.21
C ASN A 137 9.68 18.89 13.77
N ARG A 138 9.82 19.02 15.10
CA ARG A 138 10.11 20.30 15.73
C ARG A 138 11.39 20.92 15.17
N GLU A 139 12.48 20.16 15.09
CA GLU A 139 13.74 20.64 14.51
C GLU A 139 13.59 21.07 13.05
N LYS A 140 12.90 20.27 12.23
CA LYS A 140 12.64 20.59 10.81
C LYS A 140 11.85 21.89 10.66
N ILE A 141 10.77 22.06 11.42
CA ILE A 141 9.96 23.27 11.37
C ILE A 141 10.72 24.49 11.90
N SER A 142 11.53 24.32 12.96
CA SER A 142 12.39 25.38 13.47
C SER A 142 13.41 25.84 12.43
N ARG A 143 14.04 24.92 11.67
CA ARG A 143 14.95 25.25 10.57
C ARG A 143 14.25 25.95 9.41
N PHE A 144 13.08 25.47 9.02
CA PHE A 144 12.29 26.07 7.94
C PHE A 144 11.79 27.48 8.29
N GLY A 145 11.45 27.71 9.57
CA GLY A 145 11.00 29.00 10.08
C GLY A 145 9.52 28.95 10.51
N VAL A 146 9.31 28.87 11.82
CA VAL A 146 7.99 28.78 12.47
C VAL A 146 7.07 29.93 12.06
N LYS A 147 7.57 31.17 12.11
CA LYS A 147 6.78 32.37 11.78
C LYS A 147 6.33 32.38 10.31
N ASN A 148 7.22 31.98 9.40
CA ASN A 148 6.90 31.90 7.98
C ASN A 148 5.80 30.87 7.72
N LEU A 149 5.92 29.70 8.37
CA LEU A 149 4.91 28.65 8.28
C LEU A 149 3.56 29.11 8.83
N GLU A 150 3.54 29.74 10.01
CA GLU A 150 2.33 30.26 10.66
C GLU A 150 1.63 31.32 9.80
N GLN A 151 2.36 32.34 9.36
CA GLN A 151 1.80 33.41 8.50
C GLN A 151 1.29 32.86 7.18
N GLY A 152 2.01 31.91 6.59
CA GLY A 152 1.64 31.30 5.31
C GLY A 152 0.46 30.33 5.37
N VAL A 153 -0.09 30.01 6.57
CA VAL A 153 -1.31 29.20 6.70
C VAL A 153 -2.45 29.94 7.41
N LEU A 154 -2.19 31.13 7.97
CA LEU A 154 -3.17 31.87 8.75
C LEU A 154 -4.41 32.20 7.90
N GLY A 155 -5.60 31.90 8.43
CA GLY A 155 -6.87 32.11 7.73
C GLY A 155 -7.16 31.14 6.57
N MET A 156 -6.21 30.28 6.16
CA MET A 156 -6.43 29.33 5.07
C MET A 156 -7.10 28.04 5.56
N GLU A 157 -7.94 27.44 4.71
CA GLU A 157 -8.46 26.11 4.95
C GLU A 157 -7.52 25.06 4.39
N LEU A 158 -6.97 24.22 5.28
CA LEU A 158 -6.09 23.12 4.91
C LEU A 158 -6.93 21.86 4.70
N PRO A 159 -6.90 21.25 3.49
CA PRO A 159 -7.58 20.00 3.24
C PRO A 159 -7.06 18.90 4.18
N PRO A 160 -7.96 18.07 4.77
CA PRO A 160 -7.54 16.93 5.57
C PRO A 160 -6.71 15.94 4.72
N LEU A 161 -5.56 15.50 5.24
CA LEU A 161 -4.62 14.66 4.50
C LEU A 161 -5.22 13.31 4.09
N GLU A 162 -5.99 12.67 4.97
CA GLU A 162 -6.53 11.32 4.71
C GLU A 162 -7.50 11.28 3.51
N PRO A 163 -8.55 12.13 3.44
CA PRO A 163 -9.36 12.31 2.23
C PRO A 163 -8.54 12.69 0.99
N PHE A 164 -7.52 13.55 1.14
CA PHE A 164 -6.65 13.95 0.04
C PHE A 164 -5.87 12.74 -0.54
N LEU A 165 -5.26 11.93 0.33
CA LEU A 165 -4.56 10.71 -0.07
C LEU A 165 -5.51 9.72 -0.76
N ARG A 166 -6.72 9.52 -0.21
CA ARG A 166 -7.73 8.65 -0.84
C ARG A 166 -8.14 9.13 -2.22
N LYS A 167 -8.32 10.44 -2.42
CA LYS A 167 -8.73 11.03 -3.69
C LYS A 167 -7.66 10.99 -4.78
N HIS A 168 -6.38 10.94 -4.40
CA HIS A 168 -5.28 11.13 -5.35
C HIS A 168 -4.30 9.95 -5.46
N CYS A 169 -4.29 9.01 -4.51
CA CYS A 169 -3.36 7.90 -4.46
C CYS A 169 -4.12 6.55 -4.41
N PRO A 170 -4.33 5.87 -5.57
CA PRO A 170 -5.17 4.67 -5.62
C PRO A 170 -4.65 3.50 -4.77
N PHE A 171 -3.34 3.31 -4.65
CA PHE A 171 -2.78 2.26 -3.77
C PHE A 171 -2.94 2.58 -2.28
N TYR A 172 -2.96 3.85 -1.89
CA TYR A 172 -3.34 4.26 -0.53
C TYR A 172 -4.78 3.86 -0.21
N MET A 173 -5.67 4.06 -1.18
CA MET A 173 -7.08 3.70 -1.07
C MET A 173 -7.28 2.19 -0.90
N LEU A 174 -6.62 1.38 -1.74
CA LEU A 174 -6.70 -0.09 -1.65
C LEU A 174 -6.07 -0.62 -0.35
N LYS A 175 -4.94 -0.06 0.09
CA LYS A 175 -4.36 -0.36 1.40
C LYS A 175 -5.36 -0.05 2.53
N THR A 176 -6.05 1.08 2.46
CA THR A 176 -7.05 1.48 3.46
C THR A 176 -8.20 0.47 3.50
N LEU A 177 -8.68 0.03 2.34
CA LEU A 177 -9.73 -1.00 2.24
C LEU A 177 -9.30 -2.32 2.90
N ILE A 178 -8.07 -2.77 2.64
CA ILE A 178 -7.49 -3.98 3.25
C ILE A 178 -7.42 -3.83 4.77
N ASN A 179 -6.90 -2.71 5.26
CA ASN A 179 -6.71 -2.46 6.69
C ASN A 179 -8.01 -2.33 7.48
N MET A 180 -9.12 -1.98 6.83
CA MET A 180 -10.45 -1.93 7.46
C MET A 180 -11.07 -3.32 7.63
N GLY A 181 -10.49 -4.35 7.03
CA GLY A 181 -11.00 -5.71 7.10
C GLY A 181 -10.92 -6.32 8.51
N ASP A 182 -11.93 -7.10 8.86
CA ASP A 182 -11.98 -7.76 10.17
C ASP A 182 -11.02 -8.94 10.26
N LYS A 183 -10.00 -8.80 11.12
CA LYS A 183 -9.00 -9.85 11.36
C LYS A 183 -9.59 -11.14 11.94
N SER A 184 -10.73 -11.06 12.65
CA SER A 184 -11.40 -12.25 13.20
C SER A 184 -11.95 -13.14 12.08
N ILE A 185 -12.46 -12.53 11.01
CA ILE A 185 -12.96 -13.24 9.83
C ILE A 185 -11.81 -13.99 9.15
N LEU A 186 -10.67 -13.33 8.93
CA LEU A 186 -9.46 -13.97 8.38
C LEU A 186 -9.06 -15.21 9.18
N LYS A 187 -9.00 -15.08 10.52
CA LYS A 187 -8.66 -16.18 11.43
C LYS A 187 -9.66 -17.32 11.37
N SER A 188 -10.96 -17.01 11.37
CA SER A 188 -12.02 -18.02 11.29
C SER A 188 -11.98 -18.82 9.98
N ARG A 189 -11.48 -18.17 8.92
CA ARG A 189 -11.33 -18.71 7.56
C ARG A 189 -9.96 -19.37 7.33
N GLY A 190 -9.12 -19.50 8.36
CA GLY A 190 -7.77 -20.08 8.24
C GLY A 190 -6.80 -19.26 7.38
N CYS A 191 -7.08 -17.98 7.14
CA CYS A 191 -6.24 -17.09 6.34
C CYS A 191 -5.15 -16.45 7.22
N ASP A 192 -3.89 -16.66 6.87
CA ASP A 192 -2.74 -15.99 7.50
C ASP A 192 -2.82 -14.47 7.26
N GLU A 193 -2.54 -13.67 8.30
CA GLU A 193 -2.56 -12.19 8.24
C GLU A 193 -1.66 -11.63 7.13
N LYS A 194 -0.60 -12.35 6.73
CA LYS A 194 0.27 -11.93 5.62
C LYS A 194 -0.42 -11.92 4.25
N TYR A 195 -1.48 -12.73 4.06
CA TYR A 195 -2.26 -12.80 2.81
C TYR A 195 -3.54 -11.96 2.83
N GLN A 196 -3.75 -11.13 3.86
CA GLN A 196 -4.97 -10.33 3.99
C GLN A 196 -5.26 -9.45 2.76
N GLY A 197 -4.22 -8.91 2.12
CA GLY A 197 -4.38 -8.10 0.91
C GLY A 197 -5.01 -8.89 -0.23
N CYS A 198 -4.64 -10.17 -0.39
CA CYS A 198 -5.24 -11.05 -1.38
C CYS A 198 -6.68 -11.40 -0.99
N TYR A 199 -6.94 -11.72 0.28
CA TYR A 199 -8.28 -12.05 0.77
C TYR A 199 -9.29 -10.93 0.46
N TRP A 200 -9.00 -9.71 0.92
CA TRP A 200 -9.90 -8.57 0.81
C TRP A 200 -10.02 -8.01 -0.61
N LEU A 201 -9.12 -8.34 -1.53
CA LEU A 201 -9.18 -7.85 -2.92
C LEU A 201 -9.65 -8.90 -3.95
N GLY A 202 -9.61 -10.21 -3.65
CA GLY A 202 -10.05 -11.20 -4.63
C GLY A 202 -10.00 -12.69 -4.25
N ALA A 203 -9.43 -13.06 -3.10
CA ALA A 203 -9.22 -14.47 -2.74
C ALA A 203 -10.40 -15.12 -2.00
N ALA A 204 -11.33 -14.33 -1.47
CA ALA A 204 -12.62 -14.86 -1.01
C ALA A 204 -13.55 -15.29 -2.18
N ALA A 205 -13.03 -15.33 -3.42
CA ALA A 205 -13.61 -15.99 -4.58
C ALA A 205 -12.79 -17.22 -5.03
N LEU A 206 -11.90 -17.75 -4.19
CA LEU A 206 -11.11 -18.97 -4.44
C LEU A 206 -11.55 -20.15 -3.56
N GLY A 207 -12.20 -19.86 -2.43
CA GLY A 207 -12.92 -20.82 -1.60
C GLY A 207 -14.39 -20.91 -2.01
N GLY A 208 -14.74 -21.89 -2.83
CA GLY A 208 -16.12 -22.11 -3.28
C GLY A 208 -16.19 -22.45 -4.76
N GLY A 209 -16.44 -23.71 -5.07
CA GLY A 209 -16.65 -24.19 -6.44
C GLY A 209 -17.73 -23.39 -7.16
N ASN A 210 -17.42 -23.03 -8.41
CA ASN A 210 -18.18 -22.22 -9.38
C ASN A 210 -17.97 -20.69 -9.38
N GLN A 211 -16.93 -20.31 -10.14
CA GLN A 211 -16.84 -19.18 -11.07
C GLN A 211 -16.70 -17.72 -10.54
N MET A 212 -15.48 -17.19 -10.74
CA MET A 212 -15.20 -15.98 -11.55
C MET A 212 -15.71 -14.60 -11.07
N LEU A 213 -16.01 -14.35 -9.80
CA LEU A 213 -16.37 -12.98 -9.39
C LEU A 213 -15.55 -12.49 -8.18
N GLY A 214 -14.52 -11.67 -8.45
CA GLY A 214 -13.74 -10.97 -7.44
C GLY A 214 -14.46 -9.75 -6.83
N LEU A 215 -13.75 -8.96 -6.03
CA LEU A 215 -14.26 -7.69 -5.50
C LEU A 215 -14.52 -6.68 -6.63
N PHE A 216 -13.72 -6.70 -7.69
CA PHE A 216 -13.76 -5.70 -8.74
C PHE A 216 -14.84 -6.02 -9.79
N ASP A 217 -16.06 -5.58 -9.51
CA ASP A 217 -17.24 -5.77 -10.34
C ASP A 217 -17.95 -4.43 -10.55
N LEU A 218 -18.25 -4.09 -11.80
CA LEU A 218 -18.87 -2.82 -12.17
C LEU A 218 -20.29 -2.65 -11.60
N ARG A 219 -20.94 -3.75 -11.18
CA ARG A 219 -22.28 -3.71 -10.57
C ARG A 219 -22.25 -3.27 -9.12
N ILE A 220 -21.16 -3.49 -8.40
CA ILE A 220 -21.08 -3.26 -6.95
C ILE A 220 -21.43 -1.80 -6.59
N PRO A 221 -20.85 -0.76 -7.22
CA PRO A 221 -21.21 0.61 -6.85
C PRO A 221 -22.69 0.93 -7.07
N ILE A 222 -23.32 0.37 -8.09
CA ILE A 222 -24.73 0.61 -8.41
C ILE A 222 -25.64 -0.02 -7.35
N ILE A 223 -25.35 -1.28 -7.00
CA ILE A 223 -26.08 -2.03 -5.97
C ILE A 223 -25.89 -1.34 -4.63
N MET A 224 -24.66 -1.01 -4.25
CA MET A 224 -24.35 -0.42 -2.95
C MET A 224 -24.90 0.99 -2.79
N ASN A 225 -24.96 1.79 -3.86
CA ASN A 225 -25.60 3.10 -3.82
C ASN A 225 -27.14 3.03 -3.72
N SER A 226 -27.73 1.84 -3.89
CA SER A 226 -29.17 1.60 -3.80
C SER A 226 -29.58 0.86 -2.53
N LEU A 227 -28.60 0.40 -1.74
CA LEU A 227 -28.75 -0.37 -0.52
C LEU A 227 -28.56 0.54 0.70
N ASP A 228 -29.32 0.31 1.76
CA ASP A 228 -29.17 1.00 3.03
C ASP A 228 -28.42 0.14 4.05
N LYS A 229 -27.73 0.77 5.01
CA LYS A 229 -26.92 0.06 6.02
C LYS A 229 -27.72 -1.00 6.78
N LYS A 230 -28.96 -0.67 7.16
CA LYS A 230 -29.84 -1.59 7.91
C LYS A 230 -30.10 -2.88 7.14
N ASP A 231 -30.40 -2.76 5.85
CA ASP A 231 -30.67 -3.92 5.00
C ASP A 231 -29.39 -4.73 4.78
N PHE A 232 -28.23 -4.07 4.61
CA PHE A 232 -26.95 -4.75 4.53
C PHE A 232 -26.62 -5.55 5.81
N ASP A 233 -26.79 -4.95 6.98
CA ASP A 233 -26.54 -5.61 8.27
C ASP A 233 -27.48 -6.82 8.46
N PHE A 234 -28.74 -6.71 8.01
CA PHE A 234 -29.69 -7.82 8.00
C PHE A 234 -29.26 -8.96 7.05
N LEU A 235 -28.86 -8.63 5.82
CA LEU A 235 -28.36 -9.61 4.84
C LEU A 235 -27.12 -10.35 5.37
N LYS A 236 -26.20 -9.63 6.03
CA LYS A 236 -25.00 -10.22 6.62
C LYS A 236 -25.29 -11.27 7.68
N GLN A 237 -26.37 -11.10 8.46
CA GLN A 237 -26.82 -12.08 9.46
C GLN A 237 -27.48 -13.33 8.84
N HIS A 238 -27.90 -13.27 7.57
CA HIS A 238 -28.64 -14.34 6.89
C HIS A 238 -27.83 -14.94 5.73
N VAL A 239 -26.51 -14.83 5.77
CA VAL A 239 -25.61 -15.22 4.68
C VAL A 239 -25.55 -16.74 4.43
N ASP A 240 -25.97 -17.56 5.40
CA ASP A 240 -26.04 -19.00 5.22
C ASP A 240 -27.04 -19.38 4.12
N SER A 241 -26.73 -20.44 3.37
CA SER A 241 -27.46 -20.80 2.15
C SER A 241 -28.95 -21.13 2.38
N SER A 242 -29.30 -21.57 3.59
CA SER A 242 -30.68 -21.83 4.01
C SER A 242 -31.44 -20.54 4.32
N SER A 243 -30.80 -19.56 4.97
CA SER A 243 -31.40 -18.27 5.34
C SER A 243 -31.44 -17.25 4.20
N TRP A 244 -30.53 -17.34 3.23
CA TRP A 244 -30.49 -16.44 2.07
C TRP A 244 -31.73 -16.56 1.16
N LYS A 245 -32.42 -17.70 1.23
CA LYS A 245 -33.65 -17.96 0.47
C LYS A 245 -34.92 -17.54 1.22
N SER A 246 -34.79 -16.97 2.42
CA SER A 246 -35.94 -16.48 3.20
C SER A 246 -36.71 -15.37 2.47
N LEU A 247 -38.00 -15.26 2.78
CA LEU A 247 -38.89 -14.28 2.15
C LEU A 247 -38.40 -12.85 2.38
N GLU A 248 -37.86 -12.57 3.56
CA GLU A 248 -37.33 -11.28 3.98
C GLU A 248 -36.12 -10.88 3.16
N VAL A 249 -35.17 -11.79 2.96
CA VAL A 249 -33.99 -11.56 2.09
C VAL A 249 -34.43 -11.32 0.65
N GLN A 250 -35.34 -12.15 0.13
CA GLN A 250 -35.83 -12.00 -1.24
C GLN A 250 -36.56 -10.69 -1.46
N ARG A 251 -37.33 -10.20 -0.47
CA ARG A 251 -37.99 -8.89 -0.52
C ARG A 251 -36.99 -7.73 -0.60
N ILE A 252 -35.88 -7.80 0.14
CA ILE A 252 -34.82 -6.80 0.04
C ILE A 252 -34.23 -6.81 -1.37
N ILE A 253 -33.90 -8.00 -1.91
CA ILE A 253 -33.33 -8.15 -3.26
C ILE A 253 -34.31 -7.62 -4.32
N ASP A 254 -35.60 -7.95 -4.24
CA ASP A 254 -36.62 -7.47 -5.17
C ASP A 254 -36.73 -5.95 -5.16
N GLY A 255 -36.73 -5.34 -3.96
CA GLY A 255 -36.68 -3.88 -3.83
C GLY A 255 -35.42 -3.25 -4.46
N LEU A 256 -34.27 -3.94 -4.40
CA LEU A 256 -33.04 -3.48 -5.03
C LEU A 256 -33.08 -3.60 -6.55
N VAL A 257 -33.70 -4.65 -7.10
CA VAL A 257 -33.92 -4.81 -8.55
C VAL A 257 -34.68 -3.61 -9.08
N ASP A 258 -35.77 -3.22 -8.40
CA ASP A 258 -36.57 -2.05 -8.78
C ASP A 258 -35.76 -0.75 -8.69
N LYS A 259 -35.01 -0.55 -7.59
CA LYS A 259 -34.14 0.63 -7.42
C LYS A 259 -32.98 0.69 -8.42
N CYS A 260 -32.54 -0.46 -8.95
CA CYS A 260 -31.46 -0.54 -9.93
C CYS A 260 -31.93 -0.50 -11.39
N LYS A 261 -33.24 -0.59 -11.62
CA LYS A 261 -33.84 -0.61 -12.96
C LYS A 261 -33.45 0.64 -13.76
N GLY A 262 -33.00 0.44 -14.99
CA GLY A 262 -32.57 1.51 -15.88
C GLY A 262 -31.20 2.12 -15.57
N LYS A 263 -30.55 1.72 -14.47
CA LYS A 263 -29.14 2.05 -14.22
C LYS A 263 -28.25 1.14 -15.05
N GLN A 264 -27.23 1.71 -15.67
CA GLN A 264 -26.20 0.98 -16.39
C GLN A 264 -24.85 1.32 -15.78
N PRO A 265 -23.91 0.37 -15.71
CA PRO A 265 -22.53 0.72 -15.39
C PRO A 265 -21.99 1.76 -16.38
N ALA A 266 -21.17 2.70 -15.89
CA ALA A 266 -20.52 3.68 -16.74
C ALA A 266 -19.62 2.95 -17.77
N THR A 267 -20.08 2.88 -19.01
CA THR A 267 -19.58 1.94 -20.03
C THR A 267 -18.75 2.59 -21.13
N THR A 268 -18.77 3.91 -21.29
CA THR A 268 -18.29 4.55 -22.53
C THR A 268 -16.79 4.36 -22.81
N ASN A 269 -15.94 4.12 -21.79
CA ASN A 269 -14.51 3.81 -21.96
C ASN A 269 -14.10 2.36 -21.62
N ASN A 270 -15.02 1.50 -21.17
CA ASN A 270 -14.70 0.18 -20.61
C ASN A 270 -15.23 -0.99 -21.44
N ALA A 271 -16.29 -0.78 -22.23
CA ALA A 271 -16.72 -1.77 -23.23
C ALA A 271 -15.66 -1.97 -24.33
N SER A 272 -14.94 -0.90 -24.71
CA SER A 272 -13.78 -0.95 -25.61
C SER A 272 -12.56 -1.68 -25.02
N LYS A 273 -12.59 -1.96 -23.72
CA LYS A 273 -11.51 -2.59 -22.96
C LYS A 273 -11.82 -4.03 -22.53
N GLY A 274 -12.95 -4.60 -22.96
CA GLY A 274 -13.28 -6.02 -22.73
C GLY A 274 -13.78 -6.38 -21.33
N VAL A 275 -14.25 -5.41 -20.54
CA VAL A 275 -14.82 -5.69 -19.21
C VAL A 275 -16.22 -6.30 -19.34
N GLN A 276 -16.43 -7.50 -18.78
CA GLN A 276 -17.75 -8.13 -18.79
C GLN A 276 -18.75 -7.31 -17.97
N CYS A 277 -19.80 -6.83 -18.65
CA CYS A 277 -20.93 -6.14 -18.01
C CYS A 277 -22.08 -7.14 -17.89
N PHE A 278 -22.26 -7.68 -16.69
CA PHE A 278 -23.40 -8.54 -16.40
C PHE A 278 -24.65 -7.69 -16.13
N PRO A 279 -25.85 -8.20 -16.47
CA PRO A 279 -27.10 -7.51 -16.18
C PRO A 279 -27.33 -7.34 -14.67
N LEU A 280 -28.07 -6.29 -14.31
CA LEU A 280 -28.55 -6.02 -12.95
C LEU A 280 -29.93 -6.69 -12.74
N ASP A 281 -29.99 -8.00 -12.95
CA ASP A 281 -31.18 -8.80 -12.65
C ASP A 281 -31.14 -9.36 -11.21
N LYS A 282 -32.25 -9.98 -10.80
CA LYS A 282 -32.43 -10.53 -9.44
C LYS A 282 -31.32 -11.52 -9.05
N ASP A 283 -30.99 -12.44 -9.95
CA ASP A 283 -29.99 -13.50 -9.68
C ASP A 283 -28.60 -12.89 -9.53
N ASN A 284 -28.23 -11.97 -10.42
CA ASN A 284 -26.95 -11.29 -10.39
C ASN A 284 -26.78 -10.37 -9.17
N ILE A 285 -27.81 -9.61 -8.81
CA ILE A 285 -27.82 -8.77 -7.59
C ILE A 285 -27.69 -9.66 -6.35
N SER A 286 -28.48 -10.74 -6.27
CA SER A 286 -28.42 -11.71 -5.17
C SER A 286 -27.01 -12.29 -5.02
N LYS A 287 -26.38 -12.74 -6.11
CA LYS A 287 -25.02 -13.31 -6.11
C LYS A 287 -23.96 -12.32 -5.64
N VAL A 288 -24.04 -11.06 -6.09
CA VAL A 288 -23.08 -10.01 -5.66
C VAL A 288 -23.24 -9.72 -4.17
N LEU A 289 -24.47 -9.53 -3.69
CA LEU A 289 -24.74 -9.26 -2.27
C LEU A 289 -24.35 -10.42 -1.38
N HIS A 290 -24.70 -11.65 -1.78
CA HIS A 290 -24.35 -12.86 -1.04
C HIS A 290 -22.85 -12.96 -0.86
N ARG A 291 -22.09 -12.74 -1.95
CA ARG A 291 -20.63 -12.70 -1.91
C ARG A 291 -20.13 -11.64 -0.93
N LEU A 292 -20.54 -10.38 -1.08
CA LEU A 292 -20.05 -9.30 -0.21
C LEU A 292 -20.30 -9.60 1.28
N CYS A 293 -21.47 -10.16 1.59
CA CYS A 293 -21.82 -10.58 2.95
C CYS A 293 -20.98 -11.77 3.43
N TRP A 294 -20.77 -12.77 2.57
CA TRP A 294 -20.08 -14.03 2.90
C TRP A 294 -18.58 -13.82 3.12
N VAL A 295 -17.97 -12.96 2.30
CA VAL A 295 -16.58 -12.49 2.49
C VAL A 295 -16.46 -11.69 3.79
N GLY A 296 -17.55 -11.06 4.21
CA GLY A 296 -17.62 -10.38 5.50
C GLY A 296 -17.23 -8.91 5.46
N TYR A 297 -17.33 -8.25 4.31
CA TYR A 297 -17.06 -6.82 4.20
C TYR A 297 -17.90 -6.02 5.22
N SER A 298 -17.28 -4.98 5.78
CA SER A 298 -18.00 -4.01 6.61
C SER A 298 -18.73 -2.98 5.74
N TRP A 299 -19.73 -2.32 6.32
CA TRP A 299 -20.40 -1.21 5.64
C TRP A 299 -19.41 -0.11 5.24
N GLU A 300 -18.44 0.17 6.11
CA GLU A 300 -17.42 1.19 5.92
C GLU A 300 -16.47 0.83 4.76
N GLN A 301 -16.13 -0.45 4.57
CA GLN A 301 -15.40 -0.91 3.38
C GLN A 301 -16.21 -0.69 2.09
N LEU A 302 -17.53 -0.90 2.13
CA LEU A 302 -18.38 -0.69 0.96
C LEU A 302 -18.58 0.81 0.65
N GLN A 303 -18.61 1.68 1.66
CA GLN A 303 -18.56 3.13 1.44
C GLN A 303 -17.26 3.56 0.77
N LEU A 304 -16.13 2.95 1.15
CA LEU A 304 -14.86 3.23 0.48
C LEU A 304 -14.85 2.80 -1.00
N ILE A 305 -15.58 1.74 -1.37
CA ILE A 305 -15.78 1.36 -2.78
C ILE A 305 -16.59 2.43 -3.53
N LEU A 306 -17.63 2.99 -2.90
CA LEU A 306 -18.39 4.10 -3.49
C LEU A 306 -17.52 5.35 -3.67
N GLU A 307 -16.63 5.65 -2.72
CA GLU A 307 -15.61 6.70 -2.88
C GLU A 307 -14.68 6.40 -4.08
N MET A 308 -14.21 5.15 -4.25
CA MET A 308 -13.38 4.74 -5.41
C MET A 308 -14.09 4.96 -6.73
N ASN A 309 -15.40 4.69 -6.75
CA ASN A 309 -16.21 4.91 -7.94
C ASN A 309 -16.37 6.42 -8.22
N ALA A 310 -16.60 7.24 -7.20
CA ALA A 310 -16.69 8.69 -7.34
C ALA A 310 -15.39 9.36 -7.80
N PHE A 311 -14.23 8.73 -7.52
CA PHE A 311 -12.92 9.18 -7.98
C PHE A 311 -12.48 8.56 -9.31
N ASP A 312 -13.38 7.87 -10.02
CA ASP A 312 -13.13 7.20 -11.31
C ASP A 312 -12.09 6.06 -11.27
N TYR A 313 -11.67 5.61 -10.08
CA TYR A 313 -10.72 4.51 -9.93
C TYR A 313 -11.37 3.17 -10.23
N TRP A 314 -12.61 3.00 -9.79
CA TRP A 314 -13.28 1.70 -9.75
C TRP A 314 -13.34 1.02 -11.12
N SER A 315 -13.68 1.79 -12.16
CA SER A 315 -13.83 1.26 -13.50
C SER A 315 -12.50 0.79 -14.10
N TRP A 316 -11.43 1.54 -13.83
CA TRP A 316 -10.07 1.16 -14.20
C TRP A 316 -9.59 -0.06 -13.40
N PHE A 317 -9.91 -0.14 -12.11
CA PHE A 317 -9.62 -1.32 -11.28
C PHE A 317 -10.33 -2.57 -11.78
N CYS A 318 -11.63 -2.49 -12.09
CA CYS A 318 -12.39 -3.60 -12.69
C CYS A 318 -11.79 -4.05 -14.02
N PHE A 319 -11.42 -3.09 -14.86
CA PHE A 319 -10.72 -3.40 -16.10
C PHE A 319 -9.42 -4.13 -15.84
N PHE A 320 -8.54 -3.56 -15.03
CA PHE A 320 -7.20 -4.07 -14.83
C PHE A 320 -7.20 -5.43 -14.14
N ASP A 321 -8.07 -5.62 -13.13
CA ASP A 321 -8.22 -6.90 -12.44
C ASP A 321 -8.71 -8.00 -13.37
N GLY A 322 -9.67 -7.69 -14.25
CA GLY A 322 -10.22 -8.62 -15.25
C GLY A 322 -9.25 -9.04 -16.36
N LEU A 323 -8.05 -8.46 -16.43
CA LEU A 323 -7.02 -8.89 -17.38
C LEU A 323 -6.32 -10.18 -16.89
N GLY A 324 -5.67 -10.90 -17.82
CA GLY A 324 -4.85 -12.07 -17.50
C GLY A 324 -5.62 -13.39 -17.41
N ARG A 325 -4.89 -14.49 -17.14
CA ARG A 325 -5.41 -15.87 -17.22
C ARG A 325 -6.50 -16.19 -16.19
N MET A 326 -6.53 -15.48 -15.06
CA MET A 326 -7.42 -15.73 -13.93
C MET A 326 -8.35 -14.56 -13.59
N GLY A 327 -8.23 -13.40 -14.26
CA GLY A 327 -9.04 -12.20 -13.98
C GLY A 327 -8.94 -11.71 -12.53
N LYS A 328 -7.71 -11.59 -11.99
CA LYS A 328 -7.40 -11.16 -10.61
C LYS A 328 -6.09 -10.35 -10.47
N ASN A 329 -5.70 -9.62 -11.52
CA ASN A 329 -4.37 -8.99 -11.57
C ASN A 329 -4.12 -7.93 -10.49
N LEU A 330 -5.13 -7.11 -10.20
CA LEU A 330 -5.02 -6.05 -9.20
C LEU A 330 -4.94 -6.66 -7.80
N CYS A 331 -5.74 -7.70 -7.55
CA CYS A 331 -5.66 -8.50 -6.34
C CYS A 331 -4.23 -9.04 -6.12
N PHE A 332 -3.61 -9.64 -7.13
CA PHE A 332 -2.26 -10.20 -6.98
C PHE A 332 -1.19 -9.13 -6.78
N ILE A 333 -1.21 -8.05 -7.57
CA ILE A 333 -0.20 -6.99 -7.46
C ILE A 333 -0.30 -6.33 -6.09
N VAL A 334 -1.48 -5.89 -5.69
CA VAL A 334 -1.64 -5.16 -4.43
C VAL A 334 -1.49 -6.09 -3.24
N GLY A 335 -1.97 -7.34 -3.36
CA GLY A 335 -1.76 -8.38 -2.36
C GLY A 335 -0.27 -8.65 -2.11
N LEU A 336 0.53 -8.78 -3.17
CA LEU A 336 1.99 -8.95 -3.08
C LEU A 336 2.66 -7.72 -2.45
N LEU A 337 2.33 -6.51 -2.91
CA LEU A 337 2.89 -5.27 -2.34
C LEU A 337 2.55 -5.11 -0.86
N TYR A 338 1.35 -5.54 -0.46
CA TYR A 338 0.92 -5.55 0.92
C TYR A 338 1.69 -6.59 1.75
N MET A 339 1.77 -7.84 1.27
CA MET A 339 2.49 -8.94 1.93
C MET A 339 3.97 -8.62 2.18
N GLU A 340 4.62 -7.98 1.20
CA GLU A 340 6.02 -7.56 1.32
C GLU A 340 6.20 -6.30 2.21
N GLY A 341 5.12 -5.75 2.76
CA GLY A 341 5.14 -4.54 3.59
C GLY A 341 5.56 -3.29 2.81
N ILE A 342 5.43 -3.28 1.48
CA ILE A 342 5.80 -2.12 0.64
C ILE A 342 4.80 -0.98 0.86
N LEU A 343 3.54 -1.29 1.14
CA LEU A 343 2.47 -0.32 1.38
C LEU A 343 2.36 0.12 2.85
N ASP A 344 3.07 -0.55 3.76
CA ASP A 344 3.01 -0.29 5.20
C ASP A 344 4.09 0.72 5.61
N GLU A 345 3.69 1.89 6.12
CA GLU A 345 4.58 2.97 6.58
C GLU A 345 5.51 2.52 7.73
N THR A 346 5.11 1.49 8.49
CA THR A 346 5.90 0.97 9.62
C THR A 346 6.94 -0.08 9.19
N SER A 347 6.82 -0.61 7.97
CA SER A 347 7.70 -1.64 7.45
C SER A 347 9.03 -1.07 6.98
N LYS A 348 10.10 -1.86 7.14
CA LYS A 348 11.41 -1.56 6.53
C LYS A 348 11.34 -1.54 4.99
N ALA A 349 10.38 -2.27 4.43
CA ALA A 349 10.14 -2.37 3.00
C ALA A 349 9.33 -1.20 2.43
N TYR A 350 8.75 -0.35 3.28
CA TYR A 350 7.85 0.74 2.91
C TYR A 350 8.35 1.56 1.72
N SER A 351 7.57 1.75 0.66
CA SER A 351 7.94 2.66 -0.44
C SER A 351 6.88 3.75 -0.62
N PRO A 352 7.17 5.02 -0.27
CA PRO A 352 6.25 6.12 -0.57
C PRO A 352 6.07 6.31 -2.08
N ASN A 353 7.10 5.98 -2.88
CA ASN A 353 7.01 6.03 -4.34
C ASN A 353 5.99 5.04 -4.91
N VAL A 354 5.63 3.99 -4.17
CA VAL A 354 4.59 3.03 -4.58
C VAL A 354 3.27 3.40 -3.93
N LEU A 355 3.25 3.59 -2.60
CA LEU A 355 2.00 3.91 -1.88
C LEU A 355 1.30 5.16 -2.41
N LEU A 356 2.08 6.17 -2.81
CA LEU A 356 1.59 7.48 -3.23
C LEU A 356 1.57 7.67 -4.76
N MET A 357 1.68 6.58 -5.53
CA MET A 357 1.49 6.67 -6.98
C MET A 357 0.11 7.25 -7.30
N THR A 358 0.07 8.15 -8.27
CA THR A 358 -1.15 8.68 -8.87
C THR A 358 -1.75 7.69 -9.85
N LEU A 359 -3.04 7.85 -10.19
CA LEU A 359 -3.67 6.99 -11.19
C LEU A 359 -2.96 7.05 -12.55
N ASN A 360 -2.49 8.24 -12.96
CA ASN A 360 -1.75 8.40 -14.20
C ASN A 360 -0.44 7.61 -14.18
N GLU A 361 0.34 7.67 -13.11
CA GLU A 361 1.58 6.89 -12.97
C GLU A 361 1.31 5.37 -13.00
N ILE A 362 0.20 4.92 -12.40
CA ILE A 362 -0.22 3.51 -12.46
C ILE A 362 -0.64 3.12 -13.89
N GLN A 363 -1.34 4.00 -14.61
CA GLN A 363 -1.73 3.78 -16.01
C GLN A 363 -0.53 3.79 -16.96
N GLU A 364 0.46 4.65 -16.71
CA GLU A 364 1.74 4.66 -17.43
C GLU A 364 2.54 3.38 -17.18
N ALA A 365 2.58 2.89 -15.93
CA ALA A 365 3.18 1.60 -15.60
C ALA A 365 2.55 0.46 -16.42
N TYR A 366 1.22 0.46 -16.51
CA TYR A 366 0.47 -0.49 -17.31
C TYR A 366 0.78 -0.35 -18.81
N ALA A 367 0.74 0.87 -19.36
CA ALA A 367 1.02 1.13 -20.77
C ALA A 367 2.47 0.74 -21.16
N TYR A 368 3.44 0.98 -20.28
CA TYR A 368 4.81 0.53 -20.45
C TYR A 368 4.87 -1.01 -20.56
N GLY A 369 4.16 -1.71 -19.67
CA GLY A 369 4.07 -3.17 -19.68
C GLY A 369 3.46 -3.75 -20.96
N GLN A 370 2.66 -2.98 -21.70
CA GLN A 370 2.11 -3.36 -23.01
C GLN A 370 3.03 -3.01 -24.20
N SER A 371 3.96 -2.06 -24.03
CA SER A 371 4.76 -1.51 -25.13
C SER A 371 5.68 -2.54 -25.80
N SER A 372 6.16 -2.23 -27.02
CA SER A 372 7.17 -3.06 -27.70
C SER A 372 8.50 -3.16 -26.94
N LEU A 373 8.85 -2.15 -26.15
CA LEU A 373 10.03 -2.15 -25.28
C LEU A 373 9.84 -3.06 -24.05
N GLY A 374 8.66 -3.03 -23.43
CA GLY A 374 8.30 -3.96 -22.34
C GLY A 374 8.16 -5.41 -22.84
N SER A 375 7.47 -5.60 -23.97
CA SER A 375 7.23 -6.92 -24.57
C SER A 375 8.45 -7.53 -25.29
N LYS A 376 9.44 -6.75 -25.75
CA LYS A 376 10.72 -7.31 -26.24
C LYS A 376 11.54 -7.96 -25.13
N LYS A 377 11.35 -7.52 -23.88
CA LYS A 377 12.07 -8.07 -22.74
C LYS A 377 11.45 -9.38 -22.23
N PHE A 378 10.13 -9.59 -22.43
CA PHE A 378 9.40 -10.68 -21.78
C PHE A 378 8.30 -11.39 -22.62
N GLY A 379 8.03 -11.00 -23.87
CA GLY A 379 7.01 -11.62 -24.73
C GLY A 379 5.60 -10.98 -24.66
N ARG A 380 4.69 -11.37 -25.57
CA ARG A 380 3.31 -10.83 -25.70
C ARG A 380 2.26 -11.87 -25.28
N GLN A 381 2.01 -12.02 -23.98
CA GLN A 381 0.82 -12.73 -23.47
C GLN A 381 0.21 -11.96 -22.29
N SER A 382 -1.09 -12.12 -22.01
CA SER A 382 -1.83 -11.35 -21.00
C SER A 382 -1.35 -11.59 -19.56
N SER A 383 -0.75 -12.76 -19.27
CA SER A 383 -0.03 -13.04 -18.01
C SER A 383 1.24 -12.20 -17.86
N GLN A 384 1.87 -11.81 -18.97
CA GLN A 384 3.10 -11.00 -18.96
C GLN A 384 2.84 -9.54 -18.58
N VAL A 385 1.62 -9.01 -18.76
CA VAL A 385 1.31 -7.61 -18.44
C VAL A 385 1.39 -7.36 -16.93
N THR A 386 0.91 -8.31 -16.13
CA THR A 386 1.01 -8.29 -14.66
C THR A 386 2.46 -8.34 -14.21
N GLU A 387 3.25 -9.26 -14.78
CA GLU A 387 4.68 -9.37 -14.50
C GLU A 387 5.44 -8.11 -14.91
N ASN A 388 5.19 -7.57 -16.10
CA ASN A 388 5.82 -6.35 -16.59
C ASN A 388 5.47 -5.13 -15.72
N MET A 389 4.24 -5.05 -15.20
CA MET A 389 3.83 -3.99 -14.29
C MET A 389 4.49 -4.17 -12.92
N ILE A 390 4.61 -5.39 -12.40
CA ILE A 390 5.38 -5.66 -11.17
C ILE A 390 6.84 -5.26 -11.38
N ASP A 391 7.43 -5.57 -12.53
CA ASP A 391 8.82 -5.22 -12.86
C ASP A 391 9.01 -3.71 -12.99
N TYR A 392 8.02 -2.99 -13.53
CA TYR A 392 7.97 -1.53 -13.56
C TYR A 392 7.85 -0.95 -12.15
N ILE A 393 6.93 -1.45 -11.32
CA ILE A 393 6.78 -1.03 -9.92
C ILE A 393 8.06 -1.33 -9.14
N ALA A 394 8.74 -2.45 -9.42
CA ALA A 394 10.01 -2.81 -8.83
C ALA A 394 11.14 -1.82 -9.18
N ALA A 395 11.00 -1.03 -10.25
CA ALA A 395 11.91 0.07 -10.56
C ALA A 395 11.87 1.17 -9.47
N PHE A 396 10.72 1.35 -8.80
CA PHE A 396 10.53 2.34 -7.73
C PHE A 396 10.89 1.80 -6.35
N LEU A 397 11.30 0.54 -6.26
CA LEU A 397 11.72 -0.10 -5.02
C LEU A 397 13.23 0.01 -4.81
N SER A 398 13.63 -0.08 -3.53
CA SER A 398 15.05 -0.19 -3.19
C SER A 398 15.68 -1.42 -3.86
N PRO A 399 16.99 -1.41 -4.18
CA PRO A 399 17.65 -2.54 -4.86
C PRO A 399 17.47 -3.89 -4.14
N HIS A 400 17.38 -3.88 -2.82
CA HIS A 400 17.13 -5.08 -2.02
C HIS A 400 15.70 -5.63 -2.23
N LEU A 401 14.69 -4.76 -2.20
CA LEU A 401 13.29 -5.15 -2.45
C LEU A 401 13.06 -5.55 -3.91
N ARG A 402 13.73 -4.86 -4.84
CA ARG A 402 13.77 -5.25 -6.25
C ARG A 402 14.35 -6.65 -6.41
N GLN A 403 15.40 -6.99 -5.67
CA GLN A 403 15.97 -8.33 -5.67
C GLN A 403 15.00 -9.35 -5.08
N VAL A 404 14.37 -9.06 -3.94
CA VAL A 404 13.35 -9.94 -3.31
C VAL A 404 12.19 -10.24 -4.27
N LEU A 405 11.64 -9.21 -4.94
CA LEU A 405 10.57 -9.39 -5.92
C LEU A 405 11.02 -10.14 -7.17
N LYS A 406 12.28 -9.98 -7.60
CA LYS A 406 12.84 -10.68 -8.77
C LYS A 406 13.28 -12.11 -8.51
N THR A 407 13.68 -12.41 -7.27
CA THR A 407 14.08 -13.78 -6.87
C THR A 407 12.87 -14.65 -6.55
N LYS A 408 11.73 -14.04 -6.21
CA LYS A 408 10.46 -14.77 -6.15
C LYS A 408 10.00 -15.03 -7.57
N ASN A 409 9.84 -16.31 -7.92
CA ASN A 409 9.07 -16.65 -9.09
C ASN A 409 7.63 -16.18 -8.84
N ILE A 410 7.25 -15.06 -9.46
CA ILE A 410 5.95 -14.42 -9.23
C ILE A 410 4.82 -15.42 -9.54
N ALA A 411 5.01 -16.29 -10.53
CA ALA A 411 4.07 -17.35 -10.83
C ALA A 411 3.95 -18.35 -9.66
N GLU A 412 5.06 -18.78 -9.04
CA GLU A 412 5.02 -19.63 -7.85
C GLU A 412 4.40 -18.92 -6.63
N ALA A 413 4.67 -17.64 -6.43
CA ALA A 413 4.05 -16.87 -5.36
C ALA A 413 2.53 -16.75 -5.58
N ILE A 414 2.10 -16.53 -6.83
CA ILE A 414 0.68 -16.56 -7.24
C ILE A 414 0.08 -17.94 -7.01
N ASP A 415 0.77 -19.02 -7.40
CA ASP A 415 0.30 -20.39 -7.23
C ASP A 415 0.23 -20.79 -5.75
N GLU A 416 1.19 -20.37 -4.92
CA GLU A 416 1.16 -20.51 -3.46
C GLU A 416 -0.01 -19.73 -2.86
N MET A 417 -0.20 -18.48 -3.29
CA MET A 417 -1.33 -17.65 -2.87
C MET A 417 -2.66 -18.31 -3.25
N ILE A 418 -2.79 -18.84 -4.47
CA ILE A 418 -3.98 -19.58 -4.92
C ILE A 418 -4.18 -20.80 -4.05
N LYS A 419 -3.15 -21.63 -3.84
CA LYS A 419 -3.24 -22.86 -3.06
C LYS A 419 -3.64 -22.61 -1.60
N VAL A 420 -3.08 -21.58 -0.98
CA VAL A 420 -3.41 -21.23 0.41
C VAL A 420 -4.83 -20.69 0.52
N THR A 421 -5.27 -19.90 -0.46
CA THR A 421 -6.58 -19.25 -0.41
C THR A 421 -7.72 -20.08 -0.99
N SER A 422 -7.43 -21.10 -1.81
CA SER A 422 -8.42 -22.06 -2.33
C SER A 422 -8.88 -23.07 -1.28
N ASN A 423 -8.11 -23.23 -0.20
CA ASN A 423 -8.43 -24.12 0.93
C ASN A 423 -9.23 -23.41 2.04
N ILE A 424 -9.61 -22.16 1.81
CA ILE A 424 -10.48 -21.41 2.71
C ILE A 424 -11.92 -21.84 2.40
N GLU A 425 -12.54 -22.64 3.28
CA GLU A 425 -13.95 -23.02 3.16
C GLU A 425 -14.93 -21.88 3.44
#